data_AF-A0A2K3NC13-F1
#
_entry.id   AF-A0A2K3NC13-F1
#
_cell.length_a   1.000
_cell.length_b   1.000
_cell.length_c   1.000
_cell.angle_alpha   90.00
_cell.angle_beta   90.00
_cell.angle_gamma   90.00
#
_symmetry.space_group_name_H-M   'P 1'
#
loop_
_entity.id
_entity.type
_entity.pdbx_description
1 polymer ?
#
loop_
_entity_poly.entity_id
_entity_poly.type
_entity_poly.pdbx_seq_one_letter_code
_entity_poly.pdbx_strand_id
1 'polypeptide(L)'
;MAARTVKRRHVSTRLSCKLLILFTVSIFCVVVLVAAALFSVNSNSISNKPPIRISRAAVFHGPPKIAFLFLVRRNIPLDFLWGAFFQNGDVSNFSIYVHSAPGFVLDESNSRSHFFYGRQLSNSIQVS
;
A
#
# COMPACT_ATOMS: atom_id res chain seq x y z
N MET A 1 -38.69 45.47 47.50
CA MET A 1 -39.37 44.50 46.61
C MET A 1 -38.31 43.75 45.83
N ALA A 2 -38.09 42.48 46.16
CA ALA A 2 -37.17 41.60 45.45
C ALA A 2 -37.96 40.37 44.96
N ALA A 3 -37.76 39.98 43.70
CA ALA A 3 -37.84 38.58 43.29
C ALA A 3 -37.04 38.38 42.00
N ARG A 4 -36.06 37.47 42.09
CA ARG A 4 -35.21 36.95 41.01
C ARG A 4 -36.09 36.25 39.94
N THR A 5 -35.62 36.03 38.72
CA THR A 5 -35.03 34.71 38.40
C THR A 5 -34.24 34.73 37.09
N VAL A 6 -33.16 33.95 37.11
CA VAL A 6 -32.14 33.78 36.08
C VAL A 6 -32.33 32.42 35.38
N LYS A 7 -32.15 32.42 34.04
CA LYS A 7 -31.56 31.36 33.19
C LYS A 7 -32.31 30.05 32.95
N ARG A 8 -32.93 29.96 31.77
CA ARG A 8 -33.07 28.72 30.98
C ARG A 8 -32.30 28.83 29.66
N ARG A 9 -31.00 28.51 29.65
CA ARG A 9 -30.17 28.45 28.41
C ARG A 9 -29.21 27.25 28.36
N HIS A 10 -29.45 26.20 29.15
CA HIS A 10 -28.50 25.09 29.31
C HIS A 10 -28.93 23.79 28.62
N VAL A 11 -30.22 23.63 28.31
CA VAL A 11 -30.75 22.39 27.71
C VAL A 11 -30.63 22.37 26.18
N SER A 12 -30.81 23.53 25.54
CA SER A 12 -30.73 23.65 24.07
C SER A 12 -29.32 23.36 23.53
N THR A 13 -28.27 23.88 24.17
CA THR A 13 -26.86 23.65 23.82
C THR A 13 -26.42 22.20 23.95
N ARG A 14 -26.99 21.44 24.91
CA ARG A 14 -26.68 20.01 25.09
C ARG A 14 -27.29 19.13 24.01
N LEU A 15 -28.49 19.48 23.52
CA LEU A 15 -29.16 18.72 22.46
C LEU A 15 -28.48 18.95 21.10
N SER A 16 -28.09 20.20 20.83
CA SER A 16 -27.39 20.58 19.60
C SER A 16 -26.01 19.91 19.46
N CYS A 17 -25.22 19.83 20.53
CA CYS A 17 -23.92 19.15 20.48
C CYS A 17 -24.06 17.64 20.24
N LYS A 18 -25.05 17.00 20.88
CA LYS A 18 -25.33 15.57 20.66
C LYS A 18 -25.73 15.28 19.21
N LEU A 19 -26.54 16.15 18.61
CA LEU A 19 -26.94 16.02 17.21
C LEU A 19 -25.77 16.23 16.25
N LEU A 20 -24.89 17.19 16.53
CA LEU A 20 -23.66 17.41 15.75
C LEU A 20 -22.72 16.21 15.82
N ILE A 21 -22.52 15.62 17.01
CA ILE A 21 -21.67 14.42 17.17
C ILE A 21 -22.25 13.23 16.39
N LEU A 22 -23.57 13.02 16.46
CA LEU A 22 -24.21 11.94 15.68
C LEU A 22 -24.09 12.17 14.17
N PHE A 23 -24.23 13.42 13.73
CA PHE A 23 -24.08 13.78 12.32
C PHE A 23 -22.64 13.59 11.83
N THR A 24 -21.63 13.98 12.61
CA THR A 24 -20.22 13.78 12.24
C THR A 24 -19.85 12.30 12.20
N VAL A 25 -20.28 11.51 13.18
CA VAL A 25 -20.05 10.06 13.20
C VAL A 25 -20.75 9.37 12.02
N SER A 26 -21.98 9.79 11.70
CA SER A 26 -22.72 9.27 10.54
C SER A 26 -22.01 9.59 9.24
N ILE A 27 -21.56 10.83 9.04
CA ILE A 27 -20.80 11.22 7.84
C ILE A 27 -19.51 10.40 7.75
N PHE A 28 -18.77 10.28 8.84
CA PHE A 28 -17.53 9.52 8.87
C PHE A 28 -17.77 8.05 8.50
N CYS A 29 -18.81 7.41 9.05
CA CYS A 29 -19.19 6.05 8.69
C CYS A 29 -19.50 5.92 7.19
N VAL A 30 -20.29 6.84 6.63
CA VAL A 30 -20.63 6.82 5.20
C VAL A 30 -19.38 6.96 4.33
N VAL A 31 -18.46 7.87 4.67
CA VAL A 31 -17.20 8.05 3.93
C VAL A 31 -16.36 6.77 3.95
N VAL A 32 -16.23 6.12 5.12
CA VAL A 32 -15.49 4.85 5.25
C VAL A 32 -16.13 3.74 4.42
N LEU A 33 -17.46 3.62 4.47
CA LEU A 33 -18.19 2.61 3.69
C LEU A 33 -18.04 2.84 2.18
N VAL A 34 -18.12 4.09 1.72
CA VAL A 34 -17.91 4.44 0.31
C VAL A 34 -16.47 4.14 -0.11
N ALA A 35 -15.48 4.50 0.69
CA ALA A 35 -14.08 4.19 0.40
C ALA A 35 -13.82 2.68 0.31
N ALA A 36 -14.39 1.89 1.23
CA ALA A 36 -14.30 0.44 1.20
C ALA A 36 -15.00 -0.16 -0.04
N ALA A 37 -16.16 0.37 -0.43
CA ALA A 37 -16.86 -0.04 -1.64
C ALA A 37 -16.05 0.27 -2.91
N LEU A 38 -15.48 1.48 -3.02
CA LEU A 38 -14.61 1.86 -4.14
C LEU A 38 -13.36 0.96 -4.23
N PHE A 39 -12.75 0.64 -3.09
CA PHE A 39 -11.62 -0.29 -3.02
C PHE A 39 -12.01 -1.72 -3.46
N SER A 40 -13.20 -2.18 -3.06
CA SER A 40 -13.75 -3.48 -3.48
C SER A 40 -14.06 -3.53 -4.97
N VAL A 41 -14.64 -2.46 -5.55
CA VAL A 41 -14.92 -2.39 -7.00
C VAL A 41 -13.62 -2.38 -7.81
N ASN A 42 -12.60 -1.64 -7.36
CA ASN A 42 -11.28 -1.65 -8.01
C ASN A 42 -10.62 -3.04 -7.94
N SER A 43 -10.77 -3.75 -6.81
CA SER A 43 -10.27 -5.12 -6.66
C SER A 43 -11.00 -6.12 -7.58
N ASN A 44 -12.32 -5.97 -7.75
CA ASN A 44 -13.12 -6.85 -8.62
C ASN A 44 -12.87 -6.61 -10.12
N SER A 45 -12.41 -5.41 -10.53
CA SER A 45 -12.08 -5.11 -11.93
C SER A 45 -10.79 -5.81 -12.41
N ILE A 46 -9.91 -6.24 -11.50
CA ILE A 46 -8.71 -7.02 -11.84
C ILE A 46 -9.07 -8.47 -12.23
N SER A 47 -10.23 -8.98 -11.79
CA SER A 47 -10.66 -10.37 -12.04
C SER A 47 -11.18 -10.61 -13.46
N ASN A 48 -11.47 -9.56 -14.24
CA ASN A 48 -12.07 -9.69 -15.57
C ASN A 48 -11.08 -9.42 -16.72
N LYS A 49 -9.76 -9.56 -16.48
CA LYS A 49 -8.81 -9.53 -17.60
C LYS A 49 -8.88 -10.87 -18.35
N PRO A 50 -9.16 -10.88 -19.67
CA PRO A 50 -9.10 -12.10 -20.45
C PRO A 50 -7.68 -12.69 -20.35
N PRO A 51 -7.54 -14.03 -20.32
CA PRO A 51 -6.23 -14.64 -20.23
C PRO A 51 -5.42 -14.21 -21.45
N ILE A 52 -4.33 -13.50 -21.20
CA ILE A 52 -3.28 -13.26 -22.19
C ILE A 52 -2.89 -14.65 -22.69
N ARG A 53 -3.22 -14.99 -23.94
CA ARG A 53 -2.82 -16.25 -24.57
C ARG A 53 -1.31 -16.21 -24.80
N ILE A 54 -0.55 -16.41 -23.73
CA ILE A 54 0.82 -16.90 -23.81
C ILE A 54 0.65 -18.37 -24.16
N SER A 55 0.80 -18.67 -25.45
CA SER A 55 0.87 -20.01 -26.00
C SER A 55 1.75 -20.88 -25.09
N ARG A 56 1.14 -21.87 -24.43
CA ARG A 56 1.75 -22.82 -23.47
C ARG A 56 2.21 -22.22 -22.14
N ALA A 57 1.35 -21.48 -21.45
CA ALA A 57 1.53 -21.25 -20.02
C ALA A 57 1.57 -22.60 -19.29
N ALA A 58 2.75 -23.02 -18.83
CA ALA A 58 2.85 -24.02 -17.77
C ALA A 58 1.92 -23.54 -16.65
N VAL A 59 0.89 -24.32 -16.33
CA VAL A 59 0.02 -24.00 -15.21
C VAL A 59 0.90 -24.00 -13.98
N PHE A 60 1.18 -22.81 -13.45
CA PHE A 60 1.98 -22.67 -12.25
C PHE A 60 1.15 -23.16 -11.08
N HIS A 61 1.51 -24.32 -10.52
CA HIS A 61 0.82 -24.95 -9.39
C HIS A 61 1.36 -24.50 -8.02
N GLY A 62 2.00 -23.33 -7.95
CA GLY A 62 2.52 -22.77 -6.70
C GLY A 62 1.60 -21.71 -6.07
N PRO A 63 1.85 -21.32 -4.81
CA PRO A 63 1.15 -20.21 -4.19
C PRO A 63 1.36 -18.92 -5.00
N PRO A 64 0.32 -18.07 -5.14
CA PRO A 64 0.43 -16.84 -5.91
C PRO A 64 1.50 -15.92 -5.33
N LYS A 65 2.39 -15.41 -6.19
CA LYS A 65 3.56 -14.63 -5.78
C LYS A 65 3.74 -13.39 -6.66
N ILE A 66 4.01 -12.23 -6.05
CA ILE A 66 4.25 -10.97 -6.75
C ILE A 66 5.75 -10.83 -7.07
N ALA A 67 6.10 -10.54 -8.32
CA ALA A 67 7.48 -10.24 -8.70
C ALA A 67 7.68 -8.72 -8.82
N PHE A 68 8.55 -8.16 -7.98
CA PHE A 68 9.01 -6.79 -8.08
C PHE A 68 10.31 -6.76 -8.90
N LEU A 69 10.34 -5.95 -9.96
CA LEU A 69 11.53 -5.73 -10.78
C LEU A 69 11.96 -4.27 -10.67
N PHE A 70 13.17 -4.04 -10.17
CA PHE A 70 13.78 -2.73 -10.07
C PHE A 70 14.76 -2.54 -11.21
N LEU A 71 14.53 -1.53 -12.05
CA LEU A 71 15.44 -1.15 -13.13
C LEU A 71 16.30 0.02 -12.65
N VAL A 72 17.54 -0.26 -12.30
CA VAL A 72 18.48 0.73 -11.72
C VAL A 72 19.84 0.59 -12.38
N ARG A 73 20.67 1.63 -12.43
CA ARG A 73 22.05 1.47 -12.93
C ARG A 73 23.01 0.97 -11.85
N ARG A 74 22.84 1.43 -10.61
CA ARG A 74 23.68 1.11 -9.45
C ARG A 74 22.80 0.89 -8.21
N ASN A 75 23.05 1.61 -7.13
CA ASN A 75 22.33 1.53 -5.87
C ASN A 75 20.85 1.84 -6.06
N ILE A 76 20.01 1.21 -5.24
CA ILE A 76 18.55 1.38 -5.31
C ILE A 76 18.18 2.70 -4.65
N PRO A 77 17.53 3.62 -5.39
CA PRO A 77 17.06 4.87 -4.81
C PRO A 77 16.03 4.58 -3.72
N LEU A 78 16.16 5.27 -2.57
CA LEU A 78 15.25 5.15 -1.44
C LEU A 78 15.12 3.72 -0.90
N ASP A 79 16.21 2.95 -0.93
CA ASP A 79 16.23 1.56 -0.44
C ASP A 79 15.71 1.38 0.99
N PHE A 80 15.92 2.36 1.88
CA PHE A 80 15.36 2.39 3.23
C PHE A 80 13.82 2.42 3.24
N LEU A 81 13.20 3.15 2.31
CA LEU A 81 11.74 3.25 2.21
C LEU A 81 11.17 1.94 1.68
N TRP A 82 11.82 1.36 0.67
CA TRP A 82 11.45 0.03 0.19
C TRP A 82 11.67 -1.03 1.27
N GLY A 83 12.71 -0.92 2.08
CA GLY A 83 12.94 -1.75 3.24
C GLY A 83 11.75 -1.72 4.22
N ALA A 84 11.26 -0.52 4.56
CA ALA A 84 10.07 -0.36 5.39
C ALA A 84 8.80 -0.91 4.72
N PHE A 85 8.67 -0.76 3.41
CA PHE A 85 7.55 -1.32 2.64
C PHE A 85 7.51 -2.86 2.71
N PHE A 86 8.66 -3.52 2.61
CA PHE A 86 8.74 -4.99 2.65
C PHE A 86 8.83 -5.56 4.08
N GLN A 87 9.12 -4.74 5.09
CA GLN A 87 9.40 -5.19 6.46
C GLN A 87 8.30 -6.06 7.08
N ASN A 88 7.03 -5.74 6.81
CA ASN A 88 5.87 -6.45 7.35
C ASN A 88 5.26 -7.45 6.36
N GLY A 89 5.87 -7.61 5.18
CA GLY A 89 5.40 -8.53 4.14
C GLY A 89 5.97 -9.93 4.32
N ASP A 90 5.16 -10.94 4.03
CA ASP A 90 5.63 -12.34 3.99
C ASP A 90 6.47 -12.59 2.72
N VAL A 91 7.71 -13.03 2.91
CA VAL A 91 8.68 -13.31 1.84
C VAL A 91 8.23 -14.45 0.92
N SER A 92 7.29 -15.30 1.36
CA SER A 92 6.67 -16.30 0.46
C SER A 92 5.85 -15.65 -0.64
N ASN A 93 5.27 -14.48 -0.37
CA ASN A 93 4.29 -13.82 -1.23
C ASN A 93 4.92 -12.88 -2.26
N PHE A 94 6.22 -12.61 -2.17
CA PHE A 94 6.91 -11.77 -3.16
C PHE A 94 8.37 -12.15 -3.44
N SER A 95 8.83 -11.84 -4.65
CA SER A 95 10.21 -11.97 -5.09
C SER A 95 10.70 -10.62 -5.59
N ILE A 96 11.96 -10.30 -5.30
CA ILE A 96 12.59 -9.05 -5.74
C ILE A 96 13.72 -9.40 -6.71
N TYR A 97 13.71 -8.74 -7.87
CA TYR A 97 14.73 -8.82 -8.90
C TYR A 97 15.24 -7.42 -9.20
N VAL A 98 16.53 -7.28 -9.45
CA VAL A 98 17.15 -5.99 -9.75
C VAL A 98 17.94 -6.08 -11.04
N HIS A 99 17.55 -5.32 -12.04
CA HIS A 99 18.34 -5.13 -13.25
C HIS A 99 19.31 -3.97 -12.99
N SER A 100 20.56 -4.28 -12.64
CA SER A 100 21.65 -3.32 -12.40
C SER A 100 22.62 -3.25 -13.58
N ALA A 101 23.60 -2.33 -13.59
CA ALA A 101 24.69 -2.40 -14.57
C ALA A 101 25.45 -3.73 -14.45
N PRO A 102 25.98 -4.28 -15.56
CA PRO A 102 26.77 -5.51 -15.53
C PRO A 102 27.91 -5.43 -14.50
N GLY A 103 28.06 -6.46 -13.68
CA GLY A 103 29.07 -6.52 -12.62
C GLY A 103 28.75 -5.73 -11.34
N PHE A 104 27.63 -4.99 -11.29
CA PHE A 104 27.19 -4.32 -10.07
C PHE A 104 26.48 -5.29 -9.13
N VAL A 105 27.12 -5.55 -7.97
CA VAL A 105 26.61 -6.43 -6.92
C VAL A 105 25.94 -5.60 -5.83
N LEU A 106 24.75 -6.01 -5.41
CA LEU A 106 24.05 -5.41 -4.27
C LEU A 106 24.43 -6.16 -3.00
N ASP A 107 25.09 -5.45 -2.09
CA ASP A 107 25.59 -5.92 -0.80
C ASP A 107 25.38 -4.85 0.29
N GLU A 108 25.89 -5.10 1.49
CA GLU A 108 25.81 -4.22 2.65
C GLU A 108 26.49 -2.87 2.43
N SER A 109 27.47 -2.79 1.52
CA SER A 109 28.17 -1.54 1.19
C SER A 109 27.33 -0.62 0.30
N ASN A 110 26.41 -1.20 -0.48
CA ASN A 110 25.64 -0.49 -1.50
C ASN A 110 24.15 -0.36 -1.19
N SER A 111 23.61 -1.13 -0.25
CA SER A 111 22.24 -0.98 0.20
C SER A 111 22.09 -1.12 1.72
N ARG A 112 21.27 -0.25 2.29
CA ARG A 112 20.83 -0.27 3.69
C ARG A 112 19.74 -1.31 3.95
N SER A 113 19.10 -1.82 2.89
CA SER A 113 17.99 -2.77 3.00
C SER A 113 18.42 -4.16 2.55
N HIS A 114 18.40 -5.11 3.48
CA HIS A 114 18.80 -6.49 3.26
C HIS A 114 17.96 -7.23 2.21
N PHE A 115 16.77 -6.72 1.88
CA PHE A 115 15.89 -7.29 0.87
C PHE A 115 16.51 -7.31 -0.53
N PHE A 116 17.51 -6.45 -0.80
CA PHE A 116 18.12 -6.31 -2.11
C PHE A 116 19.45 -7.04 -2.28
N TYR A 117 20.01 -7.61 -1.21
CA TYR A 117 21.30 -8.28 -1.26
C TYR A 117 21.26 -9.48 -2.20
N GLY A 118 22.20 -9.51 -3.14
CA GLY A 118 22.31 -10.58 -4.14
C GLY A 118 21.10 -10.71 -5.08
N ARG A 119 20.23 -9.69 -5.17
CA ARG A 119 19.03 -9.72 -6.04
C ARG A 119 19.28 -9.20 -7.45
N GLN A 120 20.52 -8.84 -7.78
CA GLN A 120 20.90 -8.44 -9.13
C GLN A 120 20.76 -9.60 -10.14
N LEU A 121 20.31 -9.29 -11.35
CA LEU A 121 20.30 -10.24 -12.46
C LEU A 121 21.74 -10.48 -12.95
N SER A 122 22.14 -11.74 -13.05
CA SER A 122 23.51 -12.13 -13.43
C SER A 122 23.87 -11.73 -14.87
N ASN A 123 22.90 -11.78 -15.78
CA ASN A 123 23.08 -11.50 -17.22
C ASN A 123 22.43 -10.17 -17.61
N SER A 124 22.69 -9.12 -16.83
CA SER A 124 22.15 -7.80 -17.12
C SER A 124 22.77 -7.21 -18.40
N ILE A 125 21.96 -6.47 -19.16
CA ILE A 125 22.37 -5.75 -20.37
C ILE A 125 22.40 -4.26 -20.04
N GLN A 126 23.50 -3.60 -20.37
CA GLN A 126 23.59 -2.14 -20.31
C GLN A 126 23.02 -1.57 -21.61
N VAL A 127 21.90 -0.84 -21.50
CA VAL A 127 21.38 -0.04 -22.61
C VAL A 127 22.10 1.31 -22.56
N SER A 128 22.93 1.54 -23.58
CA SER A 128 23.76 2.74 -23.77
C SER A 128 22.93 3.99 -23.99
#